data_AF-A0A2D3RD53-F1
#
_entry.id   AF-A0A2D3RD53-F1
#
_cell.length_a   1.000
_cell.length_b   1.000
_cell.length_c   1.000
_cell.angle_alpha   90.00
_cell.angle_beta   90.00
_cell.angle_gamma   90.00
#
_symmetry.space_group_name_H-M   'P 1'
#
loop_
_entity.id
_entity.type
_entity.pdbx_description
1 polymer ?
#
loop_
_entity_poly.entity_id
_entity_poly.type
_entity_poly.pdbx_seq_one_letter_code
_entity_poly.pdbx_strand_id
1 'polypeptide(L)'
;MREYKDIISNNARSGKPTDHARTQVKAPAANIGTDRGYNIDPARTAAFLLKSRAIAVDQLRDSKLYIDDISWHILLDLIVSTDAGTPATALDLASRLDVKTSILSRYIDYMIDSGLVEKYAGGGDKNQAPLRPTAAGNALSRDILQKIGQQFVSI
;
A
#
# COMPACT_ATOMS: atom_id res chain seq x y z
N MET A 1 28.86 -8.44 42.50
CA MET A 1 29.11 -7.07 42.99
C MET A 1 30.60 -6.78 42.93
N ARG A 2 31.01 -5.86 42.07
CA ARG A 2 32.23 -5.03 42.22
C ARG A 2 32.16 -3.89 41.19
N GLU A 3 32.22 -2.69 41.72
CA GLU A 3 32.27 -1.40 41.02
C GLU A 3 33.57 -1.27 40.23
N TYR A 4 33.54 -0.48 39.14
CA TYR A 4 34.73 0.19 38.63
C TYR A 4 34.45 1.66 38.38
N LYS A 5 35.27 2.48 39.04
CA LYS A 5 35.36 3.94 39.03
C LYS A 5 35.94 4.49 37.73
N ASP A 6 35.44 5.68 37.39
CA ASP A 6 36.12 6.87 36.86
C ASP A 6 37.47 6.70 36.16
N ILE A 7 37.51 7.05 34.88
CA ILE A 7 38.65 7.77 34.32
C ILE A 7 38.17 8.81 33.28
N ILE A 8 38.74 10.01 33.39
CA ILE A 8 38.94 11.06 32.36
C ILE A 8 38.01 12.29 32.42
N SER A 9 38.42 13.19 33.31
CA SER A 9 38.91 14.56 33.03
C SER A 9 38.08 15.51 32.18
N ASN A 10 37.56 16.52 32.87
CA ASN A 10 37.20 17.84 32.35
C ASN A 10 38.31 18.42 31.47
N ASN A 11 37.94 18.88 30.28
CA ASN A 11 38.61 20.02 29.66
C ASN A 11 37.54 21.03 29.27
N ALA A 12 37.42 22.08 30.09
CA ALA A 12 36.51 23.18 29.84
C ALA A 12 37.02 23.99 28.64
N ARG A 13 36.23 24.03 27.56
CA ARG A 13 36.34 25.09 26.56
C ARG A 13 34.98 25.77 26.42
N SER A 14 34.95 26.99 26.93
CA SER A 14 33.89 27.99 26.78
C SER A 14 33.45 28.14 25.31
N GLY A 15 32.17 27.88 25.05
CA GLY A 15 31.45 28.23 23.83
C GLY A 15 29.96 28.29 24.13
N LYS A 16 29.29 29.38 23.72
CA LYS A 16 27.88 29.74 23.97
C LYS A 16 26.87 28.58 23.79
N PRO A 17 25.73 28.59 24.51
CA PRO A 17 24.66 27.63 24.29
C PRO A 17 23.95 27.93 22.96
N THR A 18 24.24 27.16 21.92
CA THR A 18 23.36 27.08 20.76
C THR A 18 22.28 26.07 21.04
N ASP A 19 21.08 26.61 21.22
CA ASP A 19 19.79 25.96 21.24
C ASP A 19 19.67 24.96 20.07
N HIS A 20 19.83 23.66 20.36
CA HIS A 20 19.52 22.60 19.39
C HIS A 20 18.04 22.28 19.50
N ALA A 21 17.22 23.27 19.12
CA ALA A 21 15.84 23.07 18.75
C ALA A 21 15.81 22.08 17.57
N ARG A 22 15.46 20.83 17.89
CA ARG A 22 14.63 19.92 17.09
C ARG A 22 14.65 20.22 15.58
N THR A 23 15.65 19.70 14.88
CA THR A 23 15.67 19.70 13.41
C THR A 23 14.52 18.83 12.91
N GLN A 24 13.34 19.42 12.71
CA GLN A 24 12.32 18.85 11.85
C GLN A 24 12.95 18.74 10.47
N VAL A 25 13.10 17.50 10.01
CA VAL A 25 13.40 17.21 8.61
C VAL A 25 12.21 17.74 7.81
N LYS A 26 12.34 18.96 7.31
CA LYS A 26 11.40 19.59 6.40
C LYS A 26 11.59 18.91 5.05
N ALA A 27 10.82 17.85 4.80
CA ALA A 27 10.68 17.33 3.45
C ALA A 27 10.27 18.50 2.52
N PRO A 28 10.88 18.64 1.33
CA PRO A 28 10.48 19.69 0.42
C PRO A 28 9.02 19.43 0.03
N ALA A 29 8.14 20.37 0.36
CA ALA A 29 6.80 20.38 -0.19
C ALA A 29 6.97 20.41 -1.71
N ALA A 30 6.48 19.36 -2.39
CA ALA A 30 6.46 19.33 -3.83
C ALA A 30 5.83 20.64 -4.32
N ASN A 31 6.55 21.38 -5.18
CA ASN A 31 5.99 22.53 -5.87
C ASN A 31 4.85 22.01 -6.75
N ILE A 32 3.63 22.06 -6.22
CA ILE A 32 2.40 21.83 -6.97
C ILE A 32 2.27 23.05 -7.87
N GLY A 33 2.60 22.88 -9.16
CA GLY A 33 2.37 23.89 -10.17
C GLY A 33 0.93 24.36 -10.12
N THR A 34 0.72 25.67 -10.25
CA THR A 34 -0.59 26.31 -10.33
C THR A 34 -1.29 25.92 -11.64
N ASP A 35 -1.77 24.68 -11.68
CA ASP A 35 -2.75 24.24 -12.66
C ASP A 35 -4.14 24.41 -12.03
N ARG A 36 -5.14 24.82 -12.82
CA ARG A 36 -6.43 25.38 -12.37
C ARG A 36 -6.99 24.62 -11.16
N GLY A 37 -6.86 25.25 -9.99
CA GLY A 37 -6.94 24.60 -8.70
C GLY A 37 -8.32 24.06 -8.37
N TYR A 38 -8.53 22.76 -8.60
CA TYR A 38 -9.42 22.00 -7.74
C TYR A 38 -8.86 22.10 -6.33
N ASN A 39 -9.48 22.93 -5.50
CA ASN A 39 -9.13 23.01 -4.09
C ASN A 39 -9.55 21.66 -3.47
N ILE A 40 -8.61 20.73 -3.34
CA ILE A 40 -8.83 19.43 -2.71
C ILE A 40 -9.12 19.72 -1.25
N ASP A 41 -10.40 19.66 -0.85
CA ASP A 41 -10.80 19.70 0.54
C ASP A 41 -10.33 18.40 1.22
N PRO A 42 -9.37 18.47 2.16
CA PRO A 42 -8.81 17.27 2.79
C PRO A 42 -9.84 16.53 3.64
N ALA A 43 -10.76 17.25 4.29
CA ALA A 43 -11.79 16.65 5.14
C ALA A 43 -12.81 15.89 4.29
N ARG A 44 -13.23 16.52 3.18
CA ARG A 44 -14.13 15.88 2.21
C ARG A 44 -13.47 14.66 1.56
N THR A 45 -12.21 14.77 1.16
CA THR A 45 -11.43 13.65 0.58
C THR A 45 -11.28 12.50 1.58
N ALA A 46 -10.94 12.78 2.84
CA ALA A 46 -10.82 11.78 3.88
C ALA A 46 -12.17 11.07 4.14
N ALA A 47 -13.25 11.84 4.26
CA ALA A 47 -14.59 11.27 4.43
C ALA A 47 -14.96 10.33 3.28
N PHE A 48 -14.60 10.68 2.05
CA PHE A 48 -14.81 9.81 0.89
C PHE A 48 -13.97 8.54 0.93
N LEU A 49 -12.67 8.64 1.21
CA LEU A 49 -11.80 7.47 1.31
C LEU A 49 -12.29 6.50 2.40
N LEU A 50 -12.72 7.03 3.55
CA LEU A 50 -13.29 6.23 4.64
C LEU A 50 -14.60 5.55 4.22
N LYS A 51 -15.49 6.26 3.53
CA LYS A 51 -16.75 5.69 3.04
C LYS A 51 -16.51 4.61 1.98
N SER A 52 -15.61 4.84 1.03
CA SER A 52 -15.20 3.86 0.02
C SER A 52 -14.61 2.61 0.66
N ARG A 53 -13.77 2.77 1.69
CA ARG A 53 -13.22 1.65 2.45
C ARG A 53 -14.30 0.86 3.18
N ALA A 54 -15.26 1.53 3.82
CA ALA A 54 -16.37 0.86 4.51
C ALA A 54 -17.17 -0.03 3.55
N ILE A 55 -17.47 0.48 2.34
CA ILE A 55 -18.17 -0.28 1.31
C ILE A 55 -17.36 -1.49 0.87
N ALA A 56 -16.06 -1.32 0.59
CA ALA A 56 -15.19 -2.42 0.21
C ALA A 56 -15.19 -3.51 1.29
N VAL A 57 -15.00 -3.14 2.56
CA VAL A 57 -15.00 -4.08 3.69
C VAL A 57 -16.34 -4.80 3.82
N ASP A 58 -17.46 -4.10 3.68
CA ASP A 58 -18.80 -4.71 3.70
C ASP A 58 -18.97 -5.72 2.57
N GLN A 59 -18.53 -5.39 1.36
CA GLN A 59 -18.60 -6.30 0.22
C GLN A 59 -17.71 -7.53 0.38
N LEU A 60 -16.51 -7.35 0.92
CA LEU A 60 -15.58 -8.45 1.19
C LEU A 60 -16.13 -9.37 2.28
N ARG A 61 -16.76 -8.83 3.33
CA ARG A 61 -17.42 -9.61 4.38
C ARG A 61 -18.56 -10.47 3.83
N ASP A 62 -19.34 -9.92 2.90
CA ASP A 62 -20.50 -10.61 2.32
C ASP A 62 -20.11 -11.55 1.15
N SER A 63 -18.84 -11.54 0.75
CA SER A 63 -18.31 -12.45 -0.26
C SER A 63 -18.26 -13.89 0.23
N LYS A 64 -18.50 -14.85 -0.67
CA LYS A 64 -18.32 -16.28 -0.40
C LYS A 64 -16.84 -16.67 -0.23
N LEU A 65 -15.93 -15.82 -0.68
CA LEU A 65 -14.49 -15.97 -0.55
C LEU A 65 -14.01 -15.07 0.60
N TYR A 66 -13.25 -15.64 1.54
CA TYR A 66 -12.68 -14.88 2.65
C TYR A 66 -11.50 -14.03 2.18
N ILE A 67 -11.80 -12.83 1.67
CA ILE A 67 -10.80 -11.94 1.10
C ILE A 67 -10.59 -10.79 2.08
N ASP A 68 -9.37 -10.66 2.59
CA ASP A 68 -9.00 -9.58 3.48
C ASP A 68 -8.58 -8.32 2.71
N ASP A 69 -8.34 -7.23 3.46
CA ASP A 69 -7.99 -5.93 2.89
C ASP A 69 -6.70 -6.01 2.06
N ILE A 70 -5.70 -6.78 2.50
CA ILE A 70 -4.43 -6.94 1.78
C ILE A 70 -4.62 -7.67 0.45
N SER A 71 -5.38 -8.77 0.45
CA SER A 71 -5.70 -9.53 -0.76
C SER A 71 -6.46 -8.66 -1.77
N TRP A 72 -7.35 -7.80 -1.28
CA TRP A 72 -8.04 -6.83 -2.10
C TRP A 72 -7.10 -5.80 -2.75
N HIS A 73 -6.15 -5.25 -1.99
CA HIS A 73 -5.17 -4.32 -2.53
C HIS A 73 -4.23 -4.98 -3.55
N ILE A 74 -3.84 -6.24 -3.34
CA ILE A 74 -3.07 -7.02 -4.32
C ILE A 74 -3.85 -7.14 -5.64
N LEU A 75 -5.14 -7.46 -5.59
CA LEU A 75 -6.00 -7.54 -6.78
C LEU A 75 -6.04 -6.22 -7.54
N LEU A 76 -6.23 -5.10 -6.84
CA LEU A 76 -6.26 -3.77 -7.45
C LEU A 76 -4.93 -3.42 -8.16
N ASP A 77 -3.80 -3.66 -7.50
CA ASP A 77 -2.48 -3.41 -8.08
C ASP A 77 -2.24 -4.30 -9.32
N LEU A 78 -2.65 -5.57 -9.27
CA LEU A 78 -2.59 -6.47 -10.41
C LEU A 78 -3.45 -6.02 -11.58
N ILE A 79 -4.66 -5.50 -11.33
CA ILE A 79 -5.53 -4.96 -12.38
C ILE A 79 -4.86 -3.75 -13.05
N VAL A 80 -4.44 -2.77 -12.25
CA VAL A 80 -3.82 -1.53 -12.77
C VAL A 80 -2.53 -1.84 -13.53
N SER A 81 -1.68 -2.71 -12.98
CA SER A 81 -0.40 -3.08 -13.61
C SER A 81 -0.58 -3.88 -14.90
N THR A 82 -1.60 -4.76 -14.96
CA THR A 82 -1.96 -5.49 -16.17
C THR A 82 -2.46 -4.54 -17.25
N ASP A 83 -3.39 -3.63 -16.91
CA ASP A 83 -3.95 -2.65 -17.86
C ASP A 83 -2.88 -1.65 -18.35
N ALA A 84 -1.92 -1.30 -17.50
CA ALA A 84 -0.80 -0.44 -17.86
C ALA A 84 0.30 -1.15 -18.68
N GLY A 85 0.16 -2.45 -18.97
CA GLY A 85 1.16 -3.23 -19.70
C GLY A 85 2.46 -3.45 -18.92
N THR A 86 2.41 -3.39 -17.58
CA THR A 86 3.56 -3.60 -16.69
C THR A 86 3.27 -4.71 -15.66
N PRO A 87 3.11 -5.98 -16.09
CA PRO A 87 2.72 -7.08 -15.20
C PRO A 87 3.63 -7.18 -13.97
N ALA A 88 3.03 -7.27 -12.79
CA ALA A 88 3.76 -7.32 -11.53
C ALA A 88 4.09 -8.76 -11.09
N THR A 89 5.27 -8.94 -10.51
CA THR A 89 5.64 -10.17 -9.80
C THR A 89 5.29 -10.07 -8.32
N ALA A 90 5.41 -11.19 -7.59
CA ALA A 90 5.30 -11.19 -6.13
C ALA A 90 6.31 -10.23 -5.47
N LEU A 91 7.51 -10.09 -6.02
CA LEU A 91 8.52 -9.19 -5.47
C LEU A 91 8.13 -7.72 -5.66
N ASP A 92 7.58 -7.37 -6.83
CA ASP A 92 7.13 -6.01 -7.12
C ASP A 92 5.99 -5.58 -6.18
N LEU A 93 5.01 -6.47 -6.01
CA LEU A 93 3.88 -6.24 -5.10
C LEU A 93 4.34 -6.10 -3.65
N ALA A 94 5.35 -6.87 -3.21
CA ALA A 94 5.87 -6.80 -1.85
C ALA A 94 6.50 -5.44 -1.58
N SER A 95 7.23 -4.92 -2.58
CA SER A 95 7.82 -3.57 -2.55
C SER A 95 6.76 -2.47 -2.54
N ARG A 96 5.74 -2.56 -3.42
CA ARG A 96 4.67 -1.55 -3.53
C ARG A 96 3.80 -1.46 -2.27
N LEU A 97 3.52 -2.59 -1.63
CA LEU A 97 2.69 -2.67 -0.44
C LEU A 97 3.47 -2.54 0.87
N ASP A 98 4.80 -2.41 0.81
CA ASP A 98 5.70 -2.41 1.98
C ASP A 98 5.47 -3.63 2.91
N VAL A 99 5.35 -4.82 2.29
CA VAL A 99 5.12 -6.10 2.99
C VAL A 99 6.32 -7.02 2.75
N LYS A 100 6.71 -7.78 3.78
CA LYS A 100 7.75 -8.81 3.63
C LYS A 100 7.36 -9.80 2.53
N THR A 101 8.29 -10.09 1.62
CA THR A 101 8.05 -11.01 0.49
C THR A 101 7.49 -12.36 0.93
N SER A 102 7.94 -12.91 2.05
CA SER A 102 7.43 -14.19 2.58
C SER A 102 5.96 -14.14 3.03
N ILE A 103 5.51 -12.98 3.54
CA ILE A 103 4.11 -12.76 3.90
C ILE A 103 3.29 -12.60 2.62
N LEU A 104 3.79 -11.80 1.67
CA LEU A 104 3.08 -11.59 0.41
C LEU A 104 2.95 -12.88 -0.40
N SER A 105 3.97 -13.74 -0.42
CA SER A 105 3.88 -15.06 -1.05
C SER A 105 2.71 -15.89 -0.49
N ARG A 106 2.47 -15.86 0.82
CA ARG A 106 1.31 -16.56 1.43
C ARG A 106 -0.01 -15.99 0.95
N TYR A 107 -0.12 -14.67 0.80
CA TYR A 107 -1.29 -14.03 0.24
C TYR A 107 -1.52 -14.44 -1.21
N ILE A 108 -0.47 -14.42 -2.04
CA ILE A 108 -0.55 -14.81 -3.44
C ILE A 108 -0.94 -16.28 -3.59
N ASP A 109 -0.33 -17.18 -2.82
CA ASP A 109 -0.67 -18.60 -2.84
C ASP A 109 -2.15 -18.81 -2.47
N TYR A 110 -2.63 -18.14 -1.40
CA TYR A 110 -4.04 -18.17 -1.03
C TYR A 110 -4.97 -17.66 -2.15
N MET A 111 -4.59 -16.58 -2.82
CA MET A 111 -5.38 -15.98 -3.91
C MET A 111 -5.38 -16.85 -5.18
N ILE A 112 -4.29 -17.57 -5.44
CA ILE A 112 -4.21 -18.58 -6.51
C ILE A 112 -5.13 -19.75 -6.18
N ASP A 113 -5.05 -20.29 -4.96
CA ASP A 113 -5.91 -21.40 -4.51
C ASP A 113 -7.40 -21.01 -4.51
N SER A 114 -7.70 -19.75 -4.24
CA SER A 114 -9.05 -19.17 -4.30
C SER A 114 -9.52 -18.86 -5.74
N GLY A 115 -8.67 -19.03 -6.75
CA GLY A 115 -8.99 -18.80 -8.16
C GLY A 115 -9.10 -17.33 -8.57
N LEU A 116 -8.53 -16.39 -7.78
CA LEU A 116 -8.61 -14.95 -8.03
C LEU A 116 -7.41 -14.42 -8.82
N VAL A 117 -6.26 -15.07 -8.67
CA VAL A 117 -5.01 -14.70 -9.32
C VAL A 117 -4.42 -15.95 -9.98
N GLU A 118 -3.71 -15.77 -11.08
CA GLU A 118 -2.93 -16.83 -11.68
C GLU A 118 -1.56 -16.33 -12.13
N LYS A 119 -0.61 -17.26 -12.23
CA LYS A 119 0.71 -16.98 -12.80
C LYS A 119 0.59 -16.95 -14.32
N TYR A 120 1.21 -15.96 -14.94
CA TYR A 120 1.29 -15.89 -16.39
C TYR A 120 2.06 -17.10 -16.93
N ALA A 121 1.49 -17.81 -17.90
CA ALA A 121 2.15 -18.96 -18.51
C ALA A 121 3.24 -18.48 -19.48
N GLY A 122 4.49 -18.54 -19.02
CA GLY A 122 5.68 -18.30 -19.83
C GLY A 122 6.88 -18.91 -19.10
N GLY A 123 7.56 -19.87 -19.73
CA GLY A 123 8.61 -20.68 -19.12
C GLY A 123 9.70 -19.83 -18.47
N GLY A 124 9.67 -19.78 -17.14
CA GLY A 124 10.61 -19.05 -16.30
C GLY A 124 10.47 -19.53 -14.85
N ASP A 125 11.34 -19.03 -13.97
CA ASP A 125 11.30 -19.37 -12.55
C ASP A 125 9.91 -19.10 -11.96
N LYS A 126 9.33 -20.08 -11.26
CA LYS A 126 7.96 -20.01 -10.71
C LYS A 126 7.78 -18.86 -9.72
N ASN A 127 8.87 -18.34 -9.18
CA ASN A 127 8.91 -17.21 -8.25
C ASN A 127 9.03 -15.84 -8.94
N GLN A 128 9.39 -15.81 -10.23
CA GLN A 128 9.54 -14.60 -11.03
C GLN A 128 8.44 -14.46 -12.09
N ALA A 129 7.57 -15.46 -12.22
CA ALA A 129 6.44 -15.40 -13.13
C ALA A 129 5.54 -14.20 -12.78
N PRO A 130 5.24 -13.31 -13.75
CA PRO A 130 4.27 -12.26 -13.54
C PRO A 130 2.91 -12.83 -13.15
N LEU A 131 2.17 -12.08 -12.35
CA LEU A 131 0.85 -12.45 -11.88
C LEU A 131 -0.19 -11.68 -12.69
N ARG A 132 -1.37 -12.27 -12.86
CA ARG A 132 -2.52 -11.58 -13.43
C ARG A 132 -3.81 -11.93 -12.67
N PRO A 133 -4.79 -11.02 -12.62
CA PRO A 133 -6.11 -11.35 -12.10
C PRO A 133 -6.78 -12.36 -13.04
N THR A 134 -7.51 -13.33 -12.48
CA THR A 134 -8.40 -14.18 -13.26
C THR A 134 -9.67 -13.41 -13.63
N ALA A 135 -10.55 -14.02 -14.44
CA ALA A 135 -11.88 -13.46 -14.70
C ALA A 135 -12.69 -13.27 -13.41
N ALA A 136 -12.57 -14.19 -12.45
CA ALA A 136 -13.22 -14.08 -11.15
C ALA A 136 -12.64 -12.95 -10.30
N GLY A 137 -11.31 -12.80 -10.27
CA GLY A 137 -10.65 -11.67 -9.61
C GLY A 137 -11.09 -10.33 -10.18
N ASN A 138 -11.12 -10.20 -11.51
CA ASN A 138 -11.61 -9.00 -12.19
C ASN A 138 -13.09 -8.71 -11.91
N ALA A 139 -13.95 -9.74 -11.88
CA ALA A 139 -15.37 -9.58 -11.60
C ALA A 139 -15.61 -9.09 -10.18
N LEU A 140 -14.95 -9.72 -9.19
CA LEU A 140 -14.99 -9.27 -7.80
C LEU A 140 -14.57 -7.81 -7.68
N SER A 141 -13.46 -7.43 -8.32
CA SER A 141 -12.98 -6.07 -8.23
C SER A 141 -13.92 -5.06 -8.86
N ARG A 142 -14.49 -5.40 -10.00
CA ARG A 142 -15.47 -4.59 -10.69
C ARG A 142 -16.72 -4.37 -9.83
N ASP A 143 -17.25 -5.41 -9.21
CA ASP A 143 -18.47 -5.32 -8.40
C ASP A 143 -18.29 -4.39 -7.20
N ILE A 144 -17.15 -4.50 -6.51
CA ILE A 144 -16.81 -3.62 -5.38
C ILE A 144 -16.65 -2.17 -5.85
N LEU A 145 -15.85 -1.95 -6.91
CA LEU A 145 -15.62 -0.62 -7.46
C LEU A 145 -16.90 0.01 -8.00
N GLN A 146 -17.83 -0.78 -8.56
CA GLN A 146 -19.12 -0.28 -9.03
C GLN A 146 -19.99 0.19 -7.86
N LYS A 147 -20.03 -0.53 -6.74
CA LYS A 147 -20.77 -0.09 -5.54
C LYS A 147 -20.18 1.16 -4.92
N ILE A 148 -18.85 1.27 -4.91
CA ILE A 148 -18.16 2.50 -4.53
C ILE A 148 -18.54 3.63 -5.51
N GLY A 149 -18.48 3.37 -6.82
CA GLY A 149 -18.88 4.26 -7.92
C GLY A 149 -20.29 4.83 -7.79
N GLN A 150 -21.26 4.00 -7.41
CA GLN A 150 -22.65 4.43 -7.19
C GLN A 150 -22.77 5.48 -6.08
N GLN A 151 -21.89 5.44 -5.08
CA GLN A 151 -21.86 6.49 -4.07
C GLN A 151 -21.30 7.80 -4.62
N PHE A 152 -20.34 7.74 -5.56
CA PHE A 152 -19.79 8.94 -6.20
C PHE A 152 -20.82 9.71 -7.03
N VAL A 153 -21.80 9.03 -7.65
CA VAL A 153 -22.86 9.68 -8.42
C VAL A 153 -23.91 10.37 -7.52
N SER A 154 -23.99 9.99 -6.25
CA SER A 154 -24.97 10.49 -5.28
C SER A 154 -24.53 11.73 -4.48
N ILE A 155 -23.35 12.30 -4.80
CA ILE A 155 -22.71 13.43 -4.10
C ILE A 155 -22.52 14.58 -5.09
#